data_AF-A0A7W1MQG1-F1
#
_entry.id   AF-A0A7W1MQG1-F1
#
_cell.length_a   1.000
_cell.length_b   1.000
_cell.length_c   1.000
_cell.angle_alpha   90.00
_cell.angle_beta   90.00
_cell.angle_gamma   90.00
#
_symmetry.space_group_name_H-M   'P 1'
#
loop_
_entity.id
_entity.type
_entity.pdbx_description
1 polymer ?
#
loop_
_entity_poly.entity_id
_entity_poly.type
_entity_poly.pdbx_seq_one_letter_code
_entity_poly.pdbx_strand_id
1 'polypeptide(L)'
;MNAIADFISLLLGLHVEPKDLTFLQISLRGVFVFAAALLLVRLSDRRSLTKKSPFDVILLVILASVLARAVNGSASFFPTLGGSAVLVFLHRLLAFASCRWPAITAVIKGKPVVLVQKGEWQRAALRQNNVAPDDVLEDMRLNAKNEDVAKVKVARLEVGGDISFILQSENA
;
A
#
# COMPACT_ATOMS: atom_id res chain seq x y z
N MET A 1 32.56 24.63 -9.75
CA MET A 1 32.66 23.31 -9.10
C MET A 1 32.29 23.47 -7.64
N ASN A 2 31.19 22.86 -7.21
CA ASN A 2 30.69 22.99 -5.85
C ASN A 2 31.45 22.00 -4.97
N ALA A 3 32.47 22.45 -4.23
CA ALA A 3 33.28 21.62 -3.34
C ALA A 3 32.45 20.75 -2.38
N ILE A 4 31.26 21.23 -2.00
CA ILE A 4 30.28 20.50 -1.19
C ILE A 4 29.71 19.28 -1.95
N ALA A 5 29.36 19.44 -3.22
CA ALA A 5 28.84 18.34 -4.04
C ALA A 5 29.91 17.27 -4.28
N ASP A 6 31.15 17.71 -4.51
CA ASP A 6 32.29 16.82 -4.71
C ASP A 6 32.60 16.04 -3.42
N PHE A 7 32.57 16.70 -2.26
CA PHE A 7 32.72 16.06 -0.95
C PHE A 7 31.61 15.03 -0.67
N ILE A 8 30.35 15.37 -0.95
CA ILE A 8 29.21 14.45 -0.83
C ILE A 8 29.37 13.25 -1.78
N SER A 9 29.84 13.49 -3.00
CA SER A 9 30.05 12.42 -3.98
C SER A 9 31.13 11.42 -3.55
N LEU A 10 32.16 11.91 -2.86
CA LEU A 10 33.24 11.09 -2.30
C LEU A 10 32.75 10.31 -1.08
N LEU A 11 32.02 10.99 -0.17
CA LEU A 11 31.49 10.40 1.06
C LEU A 11 30.48 9.28 0.77
N LEU A 12 29.64 9.48 -0.25
CA LEU A 12 28.67 8.48 -0.72
C LEU A 12 29.28 7.52 -1.75
N GLY A 13 30.54 7.67 -2.16
CA GLY A 13 31.17 6.82 -3.18
C GLY A 13 30.41 6.77 -4.52
N LEU A 14 29.83 7.90 -4.98
CA LEU A 14 28.94 7.93 -6.15
C LEU A 14 29.60 7.52 -7.48
N HIS A 15 30.93 7.57 -7.54
CA HIS A 15 31.73 7.16 -8.69
C HIS A 15 32.36 5.76 -8.52
N VAL A 16 32.09 5.09 -7.40
CA VAL A 16 32.64 3.78 -7.08
C VAL A 16 31.68 2.71 -7.58
N GLU A 17 32.21 1.67 -8.23
CA GLU A 17 31.39 0.54 -8.65
C GLU A 17 30.75 -0.14 -7.42
N PRO A 18 29.54 -0.73 -7.56
CA PRO A 18 28.83 -1.34 -6.45
C PRO A 18 29.66 -2.37 -5.65
N LYS A 19 30.54 -3.10 -6.34
CA LYS A 19 31.41 -4.13 -5.76
C LYS A 19 32.53 -3.57 -4.87
N ASP A 20 32.91 -2.31 -5.06
CA ASP A 20 34.04 -1.67 -4.38
C ASP A 20 33.59 -0.71 -3.27
N LEU A 21 32.28 -0.68 -2.98
CA LEU A 21 31.73 0.16 -1.91
C LEU A 21 32.17 -0.34 -0.53
N THR A 22 32.73 0.57 0.26
CA THR A 22 33.12 0.25 1.63
C THR A 22 31.88 0.14 2.53
N PHE A 23 32.02 -0.61 3.64
CA PHE A 23 30.97 -0.70 4.66
C PHE A 23 30.48 0.67 5.12
N LEU A 24 31.40 1.64 5.26
CA LEU A 24 31.07 3.01 5.66
C LEU A 24 30.23 3.74 4.59
N GLN A 25 30.58 3.61 3.31
CA GLN A 25 29.83 4.23 2.21
C GLN A 25 28.42 3.65 2.10
N ILE A 26 28.27 2.32 2.22
CA ILE A 26 26.95 1.67 2.21
C ILE A 26 26.11 2.12 3.41
N SER A 27 26.69 2.17 4.60
CA SER A 27 26.01 2.62 5.82
C SER A 27 25.53 4.07 5.70
N LEU A 28 26.36 4.96 5.18
CA LEU A 28 26.00 6.36 4.96
C LEU A 28 24.87 6.48 3.92
N ARG A 29 24.97 5.78 2.78
CA ARG A 29 23.87 5.73 1.79
C ARG A 29 22.57 5.26 2.44
N GLY A 30 22.63 4.23 3.29
CA GLY A 30 21.48 3.73 4.05
C GLY A 30 20.83 4.81 4.92
N VAL A 31 21.64 5.57 5.67
CA VAL A 31 21.14 6.69 6.50
C VAL A 31 20.45 7.75 5.65
N PHE A 32 21.07 8.18 4.54
CA PHE A 32 20.48 9.20 3.66
C PHE A 32 19.21 8.71 2.98
N VAL A 33 19.20 7.46 2.49
CA VAL A 33 18.02 6.86 1.86
C VAL A 33 16.88 6.72 2.88
N PHE A 34 17.18 6.32 4.12
CA PHE A 34 16.18 6.24 5.18
C PHE A 34 15.59 7.61 5.51
N ALA A 35 16.44 8.63 5.66
CA ALA A 35 15.97 10.01 5.89
C ALA A 35 15.10 10.52 4.72
N ALA A 36 15.52 10.28 3.48
CA ALA A 36 14.75 10.63 2.29
C ALA A 36 13.40 9.88 2.24
N ALA A 37 13.40 8.57 2.52
CA ALA A 37 12.18 7.76 2.57
C ALA A 37 11.21 8.26 3.64
N LEU A 38 11.71 8.59 4.84
CA LEU A 38 10.90 9.18 5.90
C LEU A 38 10.27 10.51 5.48
N LEU A 39 11.02 11.38 4.80
CA LEU A 39 10.48 12.64 4.27
C LEU A 39 9.38 12.38 3.23
N LEU A 40 9.62 11.47 2.28
CA LEU A 40 8.65 11.09 1.26
C LEU A 40 7.36 10.49 1.87
N VAL A 41 7.50 9.65 2.88
CA VAL A 41 6.36 9.07 3.62
C VAL A 41 5.64 10.14 4.44
N ARG A 42 6.35 11.07 5.08
CA ARG A 42 5.74 12.20 5.82
C ARG A 42 4.95 13.14 4.92
N LEU A 43 5.41 13.34 3.68
CA LEU A 43 4.70 14.10 2.65
C LEU A 43 3.46 13.34 2.10
N SER A 44 3.42 12.02 2.29
CA SER A 44 2.28 11.19 1.96
C SER A 44 1.24 11.26 3.08
N ASP A 45 0.00 11.61 2.75
CA ASP A 45 -1.03 11.99 3.72
C ASP A 45 -1.36 10.90 4.76
N ARG A 46 -1.63 11.31 6.00
CA ARG A 46 -1.86 10.46 7.19
C ARG A 46 -3.03 9.46 7.05
N ARG A 47 -3.86 9.58 6.02
CA ARG A 47 -5.04 8.75 5.77
C ARG A 47 -4.73 7.43 5.04
N SER A 48 -3.64 7.34 4.26
CA SER A 48 -3.26 6.10 3.55
C SER A 48 -2.75 4.99 4.49
N LEU A 49 -2.33 5.34 5.70
CA LEU A 49 -1.68 4.37 6.60
C LEU A 49 -2.67 3.51 7.42
N THR A 50 -3.96 3.88 7.48
CA THR A 50 -4.95 3.20 8.35
C THR A 50 -5.77 2.12 7.63
N LYS A 51 -5.84 2.16 6.29
CA LYS A 51 -6.39 1.07 5.47
C LYS A 51 -5.39 0.81 4.35
N LYS A 52 -4.60 -0.27 4.46
CA LYS A 52 -3.66 -0.67 3.41
C LYS A 52 -4.46 -1.06 2.16
N SER A 53 -4.74 -0.11 1.28
CA SER A 53 -5.28 -0.46 -0.03
C SER A 53 -4.24 -1.33 -0.73
N PRO A 54 -4.63 -2.32 -1.54
CA PRO A 54 -3.68 -3.05 -2.38
C PRO A 54 -2.76 -2.12 -3.18
N PHE A 55 -3.27 -0.95 -3.56
CA PHE A 55 -2.51 0.13 -4.20
C PHE A 55 -1.34 0.65 -3.35
N ASP A 56 -1.56 0.88 -2.05
CA ASP A 56 -0.50 1.36 -1.14
C ASP A 56 0.59 0.28 -0.97
N VAL A 57 0.21 -1.00 -0.96
CA VAL A 57 1.14 -2.13 -0.87
C VAL A 57 2.03 -2.22 -2.13
N ILE A 58 1.44 -2.06 -3.32
CA ILE A 58 2.19 -2.04 -4.58
C ILE A 58 3.21 -0.90 -4.57
N LEU A 59 2.81 0.31 -4.17
CA LEU A 59 3.74 1.43 -4.05
C LEU A 59 4.87 1.10 -3.07
N LEU A 60 4.56 0.55 -1.90
CA LEU A 60 5.56 0.20 -0.89
C LEU A 60 6.61 -0.77 -1.45
N VAL A 61 6.17 -1.81 -2.17
CA VAL A 61 7.07 -2.82 -2.78
C VAL A 61 7.96 -2.19 -3.86
N ILE A 62 7.38 -1.37 -4.75
CA ILE A 62 8.14 -0.68 -5.80
C ILE A 62 9.14 0.29 -5.18
N LEU A 63 8.71 1.11 -4.22
CA LEU A 63 9.55 2.10 -3.55
C LEU A 63 10.71 1.44 -2.79
N ALA A 64 10.43 0.35 -2.08
CA ALA A 64 11.47 -0.44 -1.40
C ALA A 64 12.49 -0.99 -2.40
N SER A 65 12.04 -1.56 -3.52
CA SER A 65 12.90 -2.07 -4.58
C SER A 65 13.79 -0.98 -5.20
N VAL A 66 13.21 0.19 -5.49
CA VAL A 66 13.92 1.33 -6.08
C VAL A 66 14.95 1.89 -5.09
N LEU A 67 14.55 2.14 -3.84
CA LEU A 67 15.44 2.71 -2.83
C LEU A 67 16.57 1.75 -2.42
N ALA A 68 16.33 0.44 -2.42
CA ALA A 68 17.38 -0.56 -2.20
C ALA A 68 18.54 -0.43 -3.20
N ARG A 69 18.23 -0.07 -4.46
CA ARG A 69 19.26 0.17 -5.49
C ARG A 69 20.11 1.41 -5.22
N ALA A 70 19.55 2.42 -4.55
CA ALA A 70 20.33 3.59 -4.12
C ALA A 70 21.31 3.22 -2.99
N VAL A 71 20.91 2.33 -2.07
CA VAL A 71 21.77 1.88 -0.96
C VAL A 71 22.92 1.02 -1.46
N ASN A 72 22.62 -0.01 -2.26
CA ASN A 72 23.63 -0.95 -2.76
C ASN A 72 24.43 -0.42 -3.97
N GLY A 73 24.06 0.74 -4.52
CA GLY A 73 24.76 1.39 -5.62
C GLY A 73 24.53 0.84 -7.01
N SER A 74 23.66 -0.16 -7.18
CA SER A 74 23.31 -0.70 -8.49
C SER A 74 22.59 0.30 -9.40
N ALA A 75 22.12 1.43 -8.87
CA ALA A 75 21.60 2.55 -9.63
C ALA A 75 22.15 3.89 -9.12
N SER A 76 22.14 4.91 -9.98
CA SER A 76 22.60 6.25 -9.64
C SER A 76 21.78 6.84 -8.48
N PHE A 77 22.46 7.30 -7.42
CA PHE A 77 21.83 7.70 -6.16
C PHE A 77 20.77 8.82 -6.31
N PHE A 78 21.16 9.98 -6.85
CA PHE A 78 20.25 11.13 -6.98
C PHE A 78 19.10 10.88 -7.95
N PRO A 79 19.30 10.31 -9.15
CA PRO A 79 18.19 9.92 -10.03
C PRO A 79 17.24 8.91 -9.39
N THR A 80 17.76 7.97 -8.59
CA THR A 80 16.93 6.97 -7.88
C THR A 80 16.06 7.64 -6.81
N LEU A 81 16.61 8.58 -6.04
CA LEU A 81 15.84 9.38 -5.09
C LEU A 81 14.81 10.28 -5.78
N GLY A 82 15.18 10.93 -6.89
CA GLY A 82 14.28 11.75 -7.70
C GLY A 82 13.12 10.92 -8.28
N GLY A 83 13.41 9.76 -8.86
CA GLY A 83 12.39 8.84 -9.36
C GLY A 83 11.47 8.33 -8.25
N SER A 84 12.02 8.02 -7.08
CA SER A 84 11.24 7.66 -5.89
C SER A 84 10.29 8.78 -5.46
N ALA A 85 10.75 10.03 -5.49
CA ALA A 85 9.92 11.19 -5.20
C ALA A 85 8.78 11.36 -6.21
N VAL A 86 9.05 11.13 -7.51
CA VAL A 86 8.04 11.16 -8.57
C VAL A 86 6.99 10.07 -8.35
N LEU A 87 7.40 8.85 -7.99
CA LEU A 87 6.46 7.76 -7.70
C LEU A 87 5.52 8.11 -6.54
N VAL A 88 6.07 8.66 -5.45
CA VAL A 88 5.29 9.11 -4.29
C VAL A 88 4.35 10.25 -4.66
N PHE A 89 4.83 11.20 -5.46
CA PHE A 89 4.01 12.31 -5.95
C PHE A 89 2.85 11.83 -6.84
N LEU A 90 3.13 10.90 -7.76
CA LEU A 90 2.11 10.31 -8.64
C LEU A 90 1.08 9.52 -7.83
N HIS A 91 1.52 8.73 -6.85
CA HIS A 91 0.62 8.03 -5.93
C HIS A 91 -0.30 9.01 -5.20
N ARG A 92 0.24 10.13 -4.70
CA ARG A 92 -0.55 11.20 -4.06
C ARG A 92 -1.55 11.82 -5.03
N LEU A 93 -1.14 12.09 -6.28
CA LEU A 93 -2.01 12.64 -7.30
C LEU A 93 -3.17 11.69 -7.62
N LEU A 94 -2.89 10.39 -7.76
CA LEU A 94 -3.90 9.36 -8.00
C LEU A 94 -4.86 9.20 -6.80
N ALA A 95 -4.33 9.26 -5.58
CA ALA A 95 -5.15 9.24 -4.36
C ALA A 95 -6.09 10.45 -4.29
N PHE A 96 -5.59 11.65 -4.62
CA PHE A 96 -6.39 12.86 -4.70
C PHE A 96 -7.45 12.77 -5.82
N ALA A 97 -7.07 12.32 -7.01
CA ALA A 97 -7.98 12.12 -8.14
C ALA A 97 -9.08 11.09 -7.82
N SER A 98 -8.73 10.03 -7.09
CA SER A 98 -9.69 9.03 -6.61
C SER A 98 -10.76 9.65 -5.73
N CYS A 99 -10.39 10.56 -4.81
CA CYS A 99 -11.36 11.26 -3.96
C CYS A 99 -12.34 12.14 -4.77
N ARG A 100 -11.94 12.63 -5.95
CA ARG A 100 -12.77 13.49 -6.79
C ARG A 100 -13.60 12.72 -7.81
N TRP A 101 -13.09 11.60 -8.30
CA TRP A 101 -13.70 10.84 -9.39
C TRP A 101 -13.99 9.39 -8.98
N PRO A 102 -15.28 9.03 -8.81
CA PRO A 102 -15.70 7.67 -8.43
C PRO A 102 -15.23 6.58 -9.41
N ALA A 103 -15.07 6.91 -10.70
CA ALA A 103 -14.54 5.99 -11.70
C ALA A 103 -13.08 5.61 -11.42
N ILE A 104 -12.25 6.59 -11.01
CA ILE A 104 -10.85 6.33 -10.65
C ILE A 104 -10.78 5.52 -9.35
N THR A 105 -11.64 5.84 -8.38
CA THR A 105 -11.76 5.00 -7.17
C THR A 105 -12.10 3.56 -7.53
N ALA A 106 -13.04 3.34 -8.45
CA ALA A 106 -13.44 1.99 -8.87
C ALA A 106 -12.29 1.21 -9.52
N VAL A 107 -11.45 1.87 -10.33
CA VAL A 107 -10.32 1.22 -11.02
C VAL A 107 -9.13 1.00 -10.08
N ILE A 108 -8.79 2.01 -9.25
CA ILE A 108 -7.57 1.98 -8.42
C ILE A 108 -7.81 1.26 -7.09
N LYS A 109 -8.96 1.53 -6.47
CA LYS A 109 -9.32 1.01 -5.15
C LYS A 109 -10.43 -0.03 -5.21
N GLY A 110 -10.98 -0.39 -6.36
CA GLY A 110 -12.13 -1.29 -6.41
C GLY A 110 -13.38 -0.72 -5.72
N LYS A 111 -14.38 -1.57 -5.55
CA LYS A 111 -15.58 -1.28 -4.76
C LYS A 111 -15.89 -2.48 -3.87
N PRO A 112 -16.36 -2.27 -2.63
CA PRO A 112 -16.81 -3.37 -1.81
C PRO A 112 -18.01 -4.05 -2.48
N VAL A 113 -18.05 -5.38 -2.41
CA VAL A 113 -19.10 -6.21 -3.03
C VAL A 113 -19.97 -6.81 -1.93
N VAL A 114 -21.29 -6.71 -2.08
CA VAL A 114 -22.23 -7.30 -1.12
C VAL A 114 -22.29 -8.81 -1.34
N LEU A 115 -21.91 -9.59 -0.32
CA LEU A 115 -21.94 -11.05 -0.34
C LEU A 115 -23.22 -11.62 0.31
N VAL A 116 -23.70 -10.96 1.36
CA VAL A 116 -24.94 -11.29 2.06
C VAL A 116 -25.73 -10.01 2.30
N GLN A 117 -27.04 -10.04 2.08
CA GLN A 117 -27.93 -8.92 2.38
C GLN A 117 -29.18 -9.45 3.07
N LYS A 118 -29.46 -8.96 4.28
CA LYS A 118 -30.62 -9.36 5.10
C LYS A 118 -30.77 -10.89 5.22
N GLY A 119 -29.67 -11.58 5.52
CA GLY A 119 -29.63 -13.04 5.61
C GLY A 119 -29.64 -13.80 4.28
N GLU A 120 -29.76 -13.13 3.14
CA GLU A 120 -29.78 -13.78 1.83
C GLU A 120 -28.42 -13.71 1.13
N TRP A 121 -27.95 -14.87 0.67
CA TRP A 121 -26.73 -15.02 -0.09
C TRP A 121 -26.83 -14.43 -1.50
N GLN A 122 -25.92 -13.52 -1.81
CA GLN A 122 -25.77 -12.96 -3.15
C GLN A 122 -24.92 -13.91 -4.02
N ARG A 123 -25.53 -15.02 -4.47
CA ARG A 123 -24.82 -16.11 -5.18
C ARG A 123 -24.06 -15.65 -6.42
N ALA A 124 -24.60 -14.67 -7.15
CA ALA A 124 -23.91 -14.09 -8.30
C ALA A 124 -22.63 -13.36 -7.89
N ALA A 125 -22.68 -12.60 -6.78
CA ALA A 125 -21.53 -11.86 -6.26
C ALA A 125 -20.45 -12.80 -5.72
N LEU A 126 -20.83 -13.86 -5.00
CA LEU A 126 -19.91 -14.91 -4.54
C LEU A 126 -19.16 -15.55 -5.72
N ARG A 127 -19.89 -15.97 -6.77
CA ARG A 127 -19.30 -16.57 -7.97
C ARG A 127 -18.38 -15.62 -8.73
N GLN A 128 -18.77 -14.36 -8.89
CA GLN A 128 -17.96 -13.37 -9.62
C GLN A 128 -16.66 -13.01 -8.89
N ASN A 129 -16.61 -13.17 -7.57
CA ASN A 129 -15.44 -12.86 -6.76
C ASN A 129 -14.70 -14.11 -6.25
N ASN A 130 -15.07 -15.31 -6.73
CA ASN A 130 -14.48 -16.59 -6.31
C ASN A 130 -14.48 -16.80 -4.78
N VAL A 131 -15.53 -16.34 -4.09
CA VAL A 131 -15.67 -16.51 -2.64
C VAL A 131 -16.60 -17.69 -2.36
N ALA A 132 -16.12 -18.68 -1.60
CA ALA A 132 -16.95 -19.79 -1.16
C ALA A 132 -17.83 -19.34 0.02
N PRO A 133 -19.06 -19.88 0.18
CA PRO A 133 -19.86 -19.61 1.37
C PRO A 133 -19.14 -19.96 2.68
N ASP A 134 -18.30 -21.00 2.67
CA ASP A 134 -17.52 -21.42 3.81
C ASP A 134 -16.49 -20.37 4.24
N ASP A 135 -15.86 -19.67 3.28
CA ASP A 135 -14.93 -18.57 3.57
C ASP A 135 -15.67 -17.42 4.30
N VAL A 136 -16.88 -17.11 3.85
CA VAL A 136 -17.73 -16.08 4.49
C VAL A 136 -18.11 -16.50 5.91
N LEU A 137 -18.45 -17.77 6.12
CA LEU A 137 -18.79 -18.30 7.44
C LEU A 137 -17.57 -18.35 8.38
N GLU A 138 -16.39 -18.65 7.85
CA GLU A 138 -15.13 -18.59 8.60
C GLU A 138 -14.84 -17.17 9.08
N ASP A 139 -14.87 -16.20 8.17
CA ASP A 139 -14.67 -14.79 8.50
C ASP A 139 -15.74 -14.27 9.48
N MET A 140 -16.97 -14.77 9.38
CA MET A 140 -18.05 -14.44 10.31
C MET A 140 -17.76 -14.96 11.73
N ARG A 141 -17.24 -16.18 11.86
CA ARG A 141 -16.82 -16.74 13.16
C ARG A 141 -15.67 -15.96 13.78
N LEU A 142 -14.64 -15.67 12.98
CA LEU A 142 -13.43 -14.99 13.43
C LEU A 142 -13.69 -13.53 13.83
N ASN A 143 -14.44 -12.79 13.00
CA ASN A 143 -14.56 -11.34 13.14
C ASN A 143 -15.89 -10.89 13.77
N ALA A 144 -16.99 -11.60 13.51
CA ALA A 144 -18.32 -11.24 14.01
C ALA A 144 -18.78 -12.12 15.20
N LYS A 145 -18.01 -13.15 15.57
CA LYS A 145 -18.32 -14.09 16.67
C LYS A 145 -19.73 -14.68 16.57
N ASN A 146 -20.15 -14.98 15.34
CA ASN A 146 -21.49 -15.47 15.04
C ASN A 146 -21.40 -16.52 13.92
N GLU A 147 -22.39 -17.40 13.84
CA GLU A 147 -22.50 -18.47 12.84
C GLU A 147 -23.81 -18.40 12.05
N ASP A 148 -24.78 -17.61 12.53
CA ASP A 148 -26.11 -17.54 11.94
C ASP A 148 -26.19 -16.39 10.92
N VAL A 149 -26.09 -16.76 9.64
CA VAL A 149 -26.20 -15.84 8.50
C VAL A 149 -27.53 -15.07 8.51
N ALA A 150 -28.61 -15.63 9.06
CA ALA A 150 -29.90 -14.94 9.12
C ALA A 150 -29.82 -13.66 9.97
N LYS A 151 -28.89 -13.60 10.94
CA LYS A 151 -28.63 -12.40 11.76
C LYS A 151 -27.78 -11.35 11.05
N VAL A 152 -27.28 -11.61 9.84
CA VAL A 152 -26.49 -10.66 9.07
C VAL A 152 -27.39 -9.67 8.33
N LYS A 153 -27.27 -8.39 8.66
CA LYS A 153 -27.92 -7.30 7.90
C LYS A 153 -27.22 -7.09 6.56
N VAL A 154 -25.90 -7.03 6.57
CA VAL A 154 -25.08 -7.00 5.34
C VAL A 154 -23.69 -7.56 5.61
N ALA A 155 -23.18 -8.39 4.70
CA ALA A 155 -21.77 -8.76 4.62
C ALA A 155 -21.18 -8.22 3.33
N ARG A 156 -19.99 -7.62 3.38
CA ARG A 156 -19.30 -7.05 2.23
C ARG A 156 -17.89 -7.57 2.11
N LEU A 157 -17.51 -8.04 0.92
CA LEU A 157 -16.12 -8.21 0.55
C LEU A 157 -15.51 -6.82 0.40
N GLU A 158 -14.62 -6.44 1.30
CA GLU A 158 -13.88 -5.20 1.22
C GLU A 158 -12.76 -5.32 0.17
N VAL A 159 -12.28 -4.18 -0.28
CA VAL A 159 -11.21 -4.07 -1.29
C VAL A 159 -9.92 -4.80 -0.87
N GLY A 160 -9.66 -4.85 0.44
CA GLY A 160 -8.50 -5.53 1.00
C GLY A 160 -8.59 -7.06 0.98
N GLY A 161 -9.74 -7.62 0.63
CA GLY A 161 -10.03 -9.05 0.71
C GLY A 161 -10.78 -9.46 1.98
N ASP A 162 -10.72 -8.65 3.04
CA ASP A 162 -11.44 -8.92 4.29
C ASP A 162 -12.97 -8.84 4.08
N ILE A 163 -13.72 -9.67 4.80
CA ILE A 163 -15.19 -9.57 4.82
C ILE A 163 -15.64 -8.79 6.05
N SER A 164 -16.36 -7.70 5.83
CA SER A 164 -16.99 -6.91 6.89
C SER A 164 -18.44 -7.33 7.11
N PHE A 165 -18.87 -7.37 8.38
CA PHE A 165 -20.22 -7.77 8.77
C PHE A 165 -20.92 -6.67 9.55
N ILE A 166 -22.18 -6.43 9.23
CA ILE A 166 -23.11 -5.66 10.05
C ILE A 166 -24.23 -6.61 10.42
N LEU A 167 -24.39 -6.88 11.71
CA LEU A 167 -25.48 -7.70 12.23
C LEU A 167 -26.77 -6.88 12.33
N GLN A 168 -27.91 -7.56 12.29
CA GLN A 168 -29.19 -6.96 12.64
C GLN A 168 -29.12 -6.53 14.11
N SER A 169 -29.63 -5.35 14.44
CA SER A 169 -29.83 -4.99 15.84
C SER A 169 -30.85 -5.95 16.42
N GLU A 170 -30.53 -6.62 17.52
CA GLU A 170 -31.58 -7.12 18.40
C GLU A 170 -32.43 -5.90 18.77
N ASN A 171 -33.65 -5.84 18.25
CA ASN A 171 -34.63 -4.91 18.79
C ASN A 171 -34.83 -5.35 20.24
N ALA A 172 -34.35 -4.53 21.16
CA ALA A 172 -34.66 -4.63 22.59
C ALA A 172 -36.17 -4.48 22.82
#